data_AF-A0A7J8QNY3-F1
#
_entry.id   AF-A0A7J8QNY3-F1
#
_cell.length_a   1.000
_cell.length_b   1.000
_cell.length_c   1.000
_cell.angle_alpha   90.00
_cell.angle_beta   90.00
_cell.angle_gamma   90.00
#
_symmetry.space_group_name_H-M   'P 1'
#
loop_
_entity.id
_entity.type
_entity.pdbx_description
1 polymer ?
#
loop_
_entity_poly.entity_id
_entity_poly.type
_entity_poly.pdbx_seq_one_letter_code
_entity_poly.pdbx_strand_id
1 'polypeptide(L)'
;MIMERKFHPVIVFSFSRRECEYHAMSMSKLDFNTKEEKDDVEQVFRNAVLCLNEEDRCLPAIELMLPLLMRGIAVHHSGLLPVIKELVELLFQEGLIKALFATETFAMGLNMPAKTVVFTSVKKWDGDSHRYIGSGEYIQMSGRAGRRGKDERGICIIMVDEQMEMNTLKDMVLGKPAPLVSTFRLSYYSILNLMSRAEGQMTAEHVIRNSFHQFQYEKALPDIGKKVSKLEQEADLLDASGEAEVAEYHKLKLELAQLEKKLMSEITRPERVLYYLDPGRLIKVREGSTDWGWGVVVNVVKRTPAGLGALPARGGGYIVDTLLHCSPGSSENGVRPKPCPPCLGEKGEMHVVPVQLPLISALSKIKVSIPADLRPPEARQSLLLAVQELGTRFPQGLPKLNPVTFCVMLADLVIKRNAIRSERQDMKIEDQEIVELVKQIEEHEKKLFAHPLHKSQDEHQIRSFQRKAEVNHEIQQLKSKMRDSQ
;
A
#
# COMPACT_ATOMS: atom_id res chain seq x y z
N MET A 1 -14.39 16.58 25.04
CA MET A 1 -13.99 17.58 24.01
C MET A 1 -15.15 18.18 23.22
N ILE A 2 -15.84 17.45 22.33
CA ILE A 2 -16.81 18.05 21.38
C ILE A 2 -17.97 18.75 22.10
N MET A 3 -18.60 18.09 23.08
CA MET A 3 -19.68 18.70 23.85
C MET A 3 -19.21 19.86 24.73
N GLU A 4 -18.09 19.69 25.45
CA GLU A 4 -17.50 20.74 26.31
C GLU A 4 -17.15 22.02 25.53
N ARG A 5 -16.65 21.88 24.30
CA ARG A 5 -16.29 23.01 23.43
C ARG A 5 -17.45 23.51 22.57
N LYS A 6 -18.68 23.02 22.77
CA LYS A 6 -19.88 23.39 22.01
C LYS A 6 -19.71 23.21 20.49
N PHE A 7 -19.14 22.08 20.10
CA PHE A 7 -18.91 21.69 18.70
C PHE A 7 -20.02 20.79 18.12
N HIS A 8 -21.13 20.61 18.84
CA HIS A 8 -22.31 19.89 18.38
C HIS A 8 -23.20 20.77 17.45
N PRO A 9 -24.06 20.15 16.61
CA PRO A 9 -24.18 18.71 16.37
C PRO A 9 -22.95 18.16 15.64
N VAL A 10 -22.64 16.89 15.89
CA VAL A 10 -21.54 16.16 15.26
C VAL A 10 -22.05 14.96 14.47
N ILE A 11 -21.52 14.78 13.26
CA ILE A 11 -21.67 13.55 12.47
C ILE A 11 -20.39 12.74 12.58
N VAL A 12 -20.49 11.49 13.01
CA VAL A 12 -19.39 10.55 13.15
C VAL A 12 -19.54 9.50 12.05
N PHE A 13 -18.71 9.60 11.01
CA PHE A 13 -18.70 8.66 9.90
C PHE A 13 -17.89 7.41 10.24
N SER A 14 -18.51 6.23 10.04
CA SER A 14 -17.86 4.92 10.01
C SER A 14 -18.26 4.18 8.74
N PHE A 15 -17.45 3.22 8.28
CA PHE A 15 -17.68 2.52 7.01
C PHE A 15 -18.38 1.16 7.15
N SER A 16 -18.76 0.79 8.37
CA SER A 16 -19.52 -0.42 8.68
C SER A 16 -20.73 -0.11 9.54
N ARG A 17 -21.86 -0.75 9.23
CA ARG A 17 -23.10 -0.68 10.02
C ARG A 17 -22.86 -1.05 11.48
N ARG A 18 -22.11 -2.14 11.68
CA ARG A 18 -21.73 -2.66 13.00
C ARG A 18 -20.88 -1.68 13.80
N GLU A 19 -19.97 -0.97 13.14
CA GLU A 19 -19.12 0.03 13.80
C GLU A 19 -19.94 1.25 14.24
N CYS A 20 -20.88 1.71 13.41
CA CYS A 20 -21.78 2.81 13.78
C CYS A 20 -22.57 2.49 15.07
N GLU A 21 -23.20 1.31 15.12
CA GLU A 21 -23.95 0.87 16.30
C GLU A 21 -23.03 0.70 17.52
N TYR A 22 -21.86 0.08 17.34
CA TYR A 22 -20.89 -0.12 18.42
C TYR A 22 -20.40 1.20 19.03
N HIS A 23 -20.05 2.18 18.20
CA HIS A 23 -19.60 3.49 18.66
C HIS A 23 -20.72 4.27 19.35
N ALA A 24 -21.95 4.19 18.84
CA ALA A 24 -23.11 4.80 19.49
C ALA A 24 -23.39 4.17 20.87
N MET A 25 -23.38 2.84 20.96
CA MET A 25 -23.57 2.12 22.22
C MET A 25 -22.46 2.40 23.24
N SER A 26 -21.24 2.61 22.78
CA SER A 26 -20.12 3.01 23.64
C SER A 26 -20.35 4.38 24.31
N MET A 27 -21.17 5.24 23.69
CA MET A 27 -21.55 6.56 24.21
C MET A 27 -22.87 6.55 25.00
N SER A 28 -23.53 5.39 25.16
CA SER A 28 -24.84 5.27 25.81
C SER A 28 -24.89 5.79 27.25
N LYS A 29 -23.75 5.87 27.95
CA LYS A 29 -23.66 6.42 29.31
C LYS A 29 -23.79 7.94 29.37
N LEU A 30 -23.57 8.62 28.25
CA LEU A 30 -23.68 10.06 28.13
C LEU A 30 -25.13 10.46 27.84
N ASP A 31 -25.45 11.70 28.17
CA ASP A 31 -26.79 12.26 28.03
C ASP A 31 -26.66 13.72 27.61
N PHE A 32 -27.14 14.03 26.41
CA PHE A 32 -26.92 15.34 25.77
C PHE A 32 -28.19 16.19 25.66
N ASN A 33 -29.34 15.62 25.99
CA ASN A 33 -30.62 16.30 25.92
C ASN A 33 -31.12 16.70 27.30
N THR A 34 -31.78 17.84 27.35
CA THR A 34 -32.55 18.31 28.50
C THR A 34 -33.81 17.47 28.69
N LYS A 35 -34.54 17.67 29.80
CA LYS A 35 -35.80 16.95 30.04
C LYS A 35 -36.87 17.33 29.01
N GLU A 36 -36.95 18.61 28.66
CA GLU A 36 -37.90 19.11 27.65
C GLU A 36 -37.61 18.49 26.26
N GLU A 37 -36.34 18.49 25.84
CA GLU A 37 -35.94 17.86 24.58
C GLU A 37 -36.20 16.34 24.55
N LYS A 38 -36.19 15.67 25.71
CA LYS A 38 -36.54 14.24 25.82
C LYS A 38 -38.02 14.01 25.62
N ASP A 39 -38.85 14.85 26.22
CA ASP A 39 -40.30 14.76 26.07
C ASP A 39 -40.69 15.00 24.59
N ASP A 40 -40.04 15.97 23.93
CA ASP A 40 -40.20 16.22 22.49
C ASP A 40 -39.80 15.00 21.64
N VAL A 41 -38.62 14.42 21.92
CA VAL A 41 -38.14 13.20 21.21
C VAL A 41 -39.12 12.05 21.40
N GLU A 42 -39.60 11.84 22.63
CA GLU A 42 -40.54 10.76 22.93
C GLU A 42 -41.89 10.96 22.23
N GLN A 43 -42.42 12.18 22.20
CA GLN A 43 -43.66 12.49 21.51
C GLN A 43 -43.54 12.24 20.00
N VAL A 44 -42.46 12.72 19.38
CA VAL A 44 -42.19 12.52 17.95
C VAL A 44 -41.99 11.04 17.62
N PHE A 45 -41.24 10.32 18.45
CA PHE A 45 -41.03 8.88 18.30
C PHE A 45 -42.34 8.09 18.37
N ARG A 46 -43.18 8.35 19.39
CA ARG A 46 -44.48 7.69 19.54
C ARG A 46 -45.37 7.93 18.33
N ASN A 47 -45.44 9.17 17.84
CA ASN A 47 -46.21 9.50 16.65
C ASN A 47 -45.72 8.75 15.40
N ALA A 48 -44.40 8.64 15.21
CA ALA A 48 -43.82 7.91 14.08
C ALA A 48 -44.10 6.40 14.15
N VAL A 49 -44.05 5.80 15.35
CA VAL A 49 -44.30 4.37 15.57
C VAL A 49 -45.78 4.01 15.42
N LEU A 50 -46.71 4.94 15.63
CA LEU A 50 -48.13 4.72 15.38
C LEU A 50 -48.47 4.41 13.92
N CYS A 51 -47.61 4.80 12.97
CA CYS A 51 -47.75 4.44 11.56
C CYS A 51 -47.49 2.95 11.28
N LEU A 52 -46.93 2.22 12.25
CA LEU A 52 -46.67 0.79 12.16
C LEU A 52 -47.82 -0.03 12.78
N ASN A 53 -47.97 -1.27 12.30
CA ASN A 53 -48.87 -2.26 12.89
C ASN A 53 -48.40 -2.64 14.31
N GLU A 54 -49.33 -3.04 15.18
CA GLU A 54 -49.02 -3.33 16.59
C GLU A 54 -47.89 -4.35 16.79
N GLU A 55 -47.84 -5.39 15.95
CA GLU A 55 -46.78 -6.41 15.97
C GLU A 55 -45.38 -5.81 15.68
N ASP A 56 -45.30 -4.86 14.75
CA ASP A 56 -44.04 -4.22 14.36
C ASP A 56 -43.54 -3.23 15.40
N ARG A 57 -44.43 -2.64 16.22
CA ARG A 57 -44.06 -1.67 17.27
C ARG A 57 -43.17 -2.29 18.35
N CYS A 58 -43.36 -3.58 18.62
CA CYS A 58 -42.63 -4.33 19.64
C CYS A 58 -41.33 -4.96 19.10
N LEU A 59 -40.91 -4.62 17.88
CA LEU A 59 -39.65 -5.11 17.35
C LEU A 59 -38.47 -4.58 18.19
N PRO A 60 -37.52 -5.44 18.60
CA PRO A 60 -36.35 -5.01 19.39
C PRO A 60 -35.56 -3.88 18.73
N ALA A 61 -35.51 -3.87 17.39
CA ALA A 61 -34.83 -2.83 16.63
C ALA A 61 -35.44 -1.44 16.80
N ILE A 62 -36.73 -1.35 17.15
CA ILE A 62 -37.44 -0.09 17.40
C ILE A 62 -37.33 0.27 18.89
N GLU A 63 -37.59 -0.69 19.78
CA GLU A 63 -37.55 -0.45 21.24
C GLU A 63 -36.17 -0.02 21.74
N LEU A 64 -35.09 -0.63 21.21
CA LEU A 64 -33.73 -0.31 21.63
C LEU A 64 -33.25 1.07 21.15
N MET A 65 -33.94 1.68 20.18
CA MET A 65 -33.55 2.99 19.65
C MET A 65 -34.03 4.14 20.54
N LEU A 66 -35.23 4.07 21.10
CA LEU A 66 -35.81 5.17 21.89
C LEU A 66 -34.88 5.64 23.04
N PRO A 67 -34.31 4.76 23.89
CA PRO A 67 -33.41 5.18 24.96
C PRO A 67 -32.16 5.91 24.48
N LEU A 68 -31.70 5.61 23.25
CA LEU A 68 -30.55 6.26 22.65
C LEU A 68 -30.93 7.64 22.09
N LEU A 69 -32.05 7.72 21.38
CA LEU A 69 -32.58 8.97 20.81
C LEU A 69 -32.89 10.00 21.90
N MET A 70 -33.48 9.57 23.02
CA MET A 70 -33.74 10.44 24.18
C MET A 70 -32.46 11.07 24.76
N ARG A 71 -31.30 10.43 24.58
CA ARG A 71 -30.00 10.98 25.04
C ARG A 71 -29.37 11.93 24.02
N GLY A 72 -30.03 12.19 22.89
CA GLY A 72 -29.50 12.98 21.79
C GLY A 72 -28.43 12.24 20.97
N ILE A 73 -28.46 10.91 20.99
CA ILE A 73 -27.56 10.03 20.24
C ILE A 73 -28.37 9.24 19.21
N ALA A 74 -27.91 9.16 17.98
CA ALA A 74 -28.59 8.37 16.95
C ALA A 74 -27.61 7.61 16.06
N VAL A 75 -28.12 6.56 15.42
CA VAL A 75 -27.43 5.79 14.38
C VAL A 75 -28.17 5.99 13.05
N HIS A 76 -27.44 6.07 11.93
CA HIS A 76 -28.00 6.11 10.59
C HIS A 76 -27.22 5.25 9.60
N HIS A 77 -27.87 4.21 9.06
CA HIS A 77 -27.29 3.40 8.00
C HIS A 77 -28.36 2.63 7.21
N SER A 78 -27.97 2.01 6.10
CA SER A 78 -28.87 1.25 5.21
C SER A 78 -29.56 0.05 5.85
N GLY A 79 -29.07 -0.45 6.99
CA GLY A 79 -29.69 -1.55 7.73
C GLY A 79 -30.87 -1.16 8.64
N LEU A 80 -31.16 0.14 8.82
CA LEU A 80 -32.29 0.58 9.64
C LEU A 80 -33.59 0.52 8.85
N LEU A 81 -34.71 0.30 9.55
CA LEU A 81 -36.05 0.39 8.97
C LEU A 81 -36.27 1.80 8.38
N PRO A 82 -36.91 1.94 7.20
CA PRO A 82 -37.13 3.24 6.56
C PRO A 82 -37.76 4.29 7.48
N VAL A 83 -38.80 3.91 8.23
CA VAL A 83 -39.48 4.79 9.21
C VAL A 83 -38.53 5.31 10.29
N ILE A 84 -37.58 4.49 10.75
CA ILE A 84 -36.59 4.89 11.76
C ILE A 84 -35.53 5.80 11.15
N LYS A 85 -35.14 5.56 9.90
CA LYS A 85 -34.22 6.47 9.19
C LYS A 85 -34.83 7.87 9.07
N GLU A 86 -36.06 7.96 8.58
CA GLU A 86 -36.77 9.24 8.42
C GLU A 86 -36.95 9.95 9.77
N LEU A 87 -37.28 9.21 10.82
CA LEU A 87 -37.37 9.74 12.18
C LEU A 87 -36.03 10.33 12.67
N VAL A 88 -34.92 9.60 12.50
CA VAL A 88 -33.59 10.09 12.88
C VAL A 88 -33.21 11.35 12.10
N GLU A 89 -33.53 11.39 10.81
CA GLU A 89 -33.29 12.56 9.96
C GLU A 89 -34.08 13.78 10.44
N LEU A 90 -35.36 13.60 10.79
CA LEU A 90 -36.20 14.65 11.37
C LEU A 90 -35.64 15.15 12.70
N LEU A 91 -35.35 14.26 13.65
CA LEU A 91 -34.82 14.63 14.98
C LEU A 91 -33.46 15.34 14.86
N PHE A 92 -32.65 14.99 13.86
CA PHE A 92 -31.38 15.67 13.59
C PHE A 92 -31.57 17.09 13.06
N GLN A 93 -32.55 17.30 12.16
CA GLN A 93 -32.88 18.63 11.63
C GLN A 93 -33.44 19.56 12.70
N GLU A 94 -34.30 19.05 13.59
CA GLU A 94 -34.83 19.77 14.76
C GLU A 94 -33.76 20.02 15.83
N GLY A 95 -32.55 19.45 15.67
CA GLY A 95 -31.45 19.66 16.59
C GLY A 95 -31.58 18.88 17.90
N LEU A 96 -32.49 17.92 17.98
CA LEU A 96 -32.69 17.01 19.12
C LEU A 96 -31.63 15.91 19.17
N ILE A 97 -30.93 15.64 18.06
CA ILE A 97 -29.75 14.76 18.02
C ILE A 97 -28.48 15.60 18.02
N LYS A 98 -27.63 15.39 19.04
CA LYS A 98 -26.35 16.10 19.20
C LYS A 98 -25.18 15.29 18.63
N ALA A 99 -25.28 13.96 18.62
CA ALA A 99 -24.28 13.06 18.06
C ALA A 99 -24.94 12.00 17.16
N LEU A 100 -24.62 12.05 15.86
CA LEU A 100 -25.12 11.11 14.86
C LEU A 100 -23.99 10.20 14.37
N PHE A 101 -24.14 8.89 14.54
CA PHE A 101 -23.24 7.87 14.00
C PHE A 101 -23.77 7.36 12.67
N ALA A 102 -23.08 7.65 11.57
CA ALA A 102 -23.62 7.42 10.24
C ALA A 102 -22.65 6.69 9.31
N THR A 103 -23.20 5.92 8.37
CA THR A 103 -22.44 5.42 7.22
C THR A 103 -22.31 6.47 6.12
N GLU A 104 -21.41 6.25 5.17
CA GLU A 104 -21.17 7.12 3.99
C GLU A 104 -22.47 7.54 3.27
N THR A 105 -23.47 6.66 3.22
CA THR A 105 -24.77 6.92 2.60
C THR A 105 -25.48 8.15 3.15
N PHE A 106 -25.25 8.55 4.41
CA PHE A 106 -25.86 9.77 4.98
C PHE A 106 -25.34 11.04 4.31
N ALA A 107 -24.08 11.03 3.86
CA ALA A 107 -23.51 12.14 3.10
C ALA A 107 -24.11 12.24 1.70
N MET A 108 -24.80 11.19 1.22
CA MET A 108 -25.46 11.13 -0.08
C MET A 108 -26.97 11.36 0.09
N GLY A 109 -27.49 12.48 -0.42
CA GLY A 109 -28.94 12.58 -0.70
C GLY A 109 -29.78 13.55 0.15
N LEU A 110 -29.27 14.15 1.23
CA LEU A 110 -30.04 15.13 2.02
C LEU A 110 -29.19 16.33 2.45
N ASN A 111 -29.80 17.50 2.67
CA ASN A 111 -29.10 18.71 3.11
C ASN A 111 -29.11 18.85 4.65
N MET A 112 -28.44 17.94 5.35
CA MET A 112 -28.33 17.94 6.82
C MET A 112 -26.90 18.27 7.28
N PRO A 113 -26.55 19.56 7.39
CA PRO A 113 -25.24 19.97 7.86
C PRO A 113 -25.12 19.88 9.40
N ALA A 114 -23.91 19.60 9.86
CA ALA A 114 -23.51 19.58 11.25
C ALA A 114 -22.45 20.65 11.51
N LYS A 115 -22.14 20.96 12.77
CA LYS A 115 -21.01 21.85 13.09
C LYS A 115 -19.68 21.12 12.90
N THR A 116 -19.66 19.84 13.26
CA THR A 116 -18.46 18.99 13.24
C THR A 116 -18.71 17.69 12.49
N VAL A 117 -17.71 17.23 11.75
CA VAL A 117 -17.63 15.90 11.17
C VAL A 117 -16.42 15.18 11.75
N VAL A 118 -16.59 13.91 12.12
CA VAL A 118 -15.53 13.03 12.63
C VAL A 118 -15.45 11.80 11.75
N PHE A 119 -14.25 11.43 11.32
CA PHE A 119 -13.96 10.17 10.63
C PHE A 119 -13.32 9.21 11.63
N THR A 120 -14.00 8.10 11.94
CA THR A 120 -13.45 7.05 12.83
C THR A 120 -12.37 6.21 12.16
N SER A 121 -12.47 6.11 10.83
CA SER A 121 -11.50 5.48 9.94
C SER A 121 -11.47 6.27 8.63
N VAL A 122 -10.42 6.07 7.84
CA VAL A 122 -10.28 6.56 6.46
C VAL A 122 -10.12 5.41 5.45
N LYS A 123 -10.19 4.16 5.92
CA LYS A 123 -10.16 2.94 5.10
C LYS A 123 -11.56 2.34 5.05
N LYS A 124 -12.00 1.94 3.85
CA LYS A 124 -13.27 1.24 3.63
C LYS A 124 -13.09 -0.02 2.79
N TRP A 125 -13.99 -0.97 2.96
CA TRP A 125 -14.09 -2.15 2.10
C TRP A 125 -14.90 -1.81 0.86
N ASP A 126 -14.36 -2.07 -0.33
CA ASP A 126 -15.04 -1.83 -1.60
C ASP A 126 -15.64 -3.09 -2.24
N GLY A 127 -15.50 -4.24 -1.58
CA GLY A 127 -15.90 -5.55 -2.10
C GLY A 127 -14.72 -6.46 -2.38
N ASP A 128 -13.54 -5.90 -2.65
CA ASP A 128 -12.33 -6.64 -3.04
C ASP A 128 -11.16 -6.36 -2.10
N SER A 129 -10.99 -5.10 -1.69
CA SER A 129 -9.89 -4.68 -0.83
C SER A 129 -10.29 -3.60 0.17
N HIS A 130 -9.47 -3.45 1.22
CA HIS A 130 -9.53 -2.26 2.06
C HIS A 130 -8.72 -1.14 1.43
N ARG A 131 -9.40 -0.14 0.90
CA ARG A 131 -8.79 1.05 0.30
C ARG A 131 -9.05 2.30 1.12
N TYR A 132 -8.19 3.29 0.96
CA TYR A 132 -8.45 4.63 1.48
C TYR A 132 -9.61 5.29 0.72
N ILE A 133 -10.36 6.14 1.42
CA ILE A 133 -11.35 6.99 0.77
C ILE A 133 -10.68 7.96 -0.20
N GLY A 134 -11.30 8.16 -1.35
CA GLY A 134 -10.83 9.11 -2.34
C GLY A 134 -11.13 10.54 -1.90
N SER A 135 -10.44 11.51 -2.50
CA SER A 135 -10.64 12.94 -2.19
C SER A 135 -12.09 13.40 -2.39
N GLY A 136 -12.77 12.93 -3.45
CA GLY A 136 -14.18 13.26 -3.67
C GLY A 136 -15.12 12.74 -2.57
N GLU A 137 -14.89 11.52 -2.07
CA GLU A 137 -15.65 10.90 -0.98
C GLU A 137 -15.41 11.68 0.33
N TYR A 138 -14.15 12.03 0.60
CA TYR A 138 -13.79 12.89 1.73
C TYR A 138 -14.47 14.26 1.64
N ILE A 139 -14.41 14.94 0.49
CA ILE A 139 -15.03 16.26 0.28
C ILE A 139 -16.55 16.19 0.51
N GLN A 140 -17.20 15.13 0.02
CA GLN A 140 -18.65 14.94 0.20
C GLN A 140 -19.04 14.80 1.68
N MET A 141 -18.29 13.99 2.44
CA MET A 141 -18.55 13.76 3.86
C MET A 141 -18.14 14.96 4.73
N SER A 142 -16.93 15.48 4.53
CA SER A 142 -16.40 16.65 5.26
C SER A 142 -17.19 17.93 4.98
N GLY A 143 -17.74 18.06 3.77
CA GLY A 143 -18.63 19.17 3.38
C GLY A 143 -19.94 19.22 4.17
N ARG A 144 -20.24 18.23 5.02
CA ARG A 144 -21.33 18.29 6.00
C ARG A 144 -20.97 19.11 7.23
N ALA A 145 -19.71 19.46 7.45
CA ALA A 145 -19.29 20.32 8.54
C ALA A 145 -19.48 21.81 8.20
N GLY A 146 -20.01 22.57 9.15
CA GLY A 146 -20.32 23.99 9.04
C GLY A 146 -21.75 24.24 8.55
N ARG A 147 -22.59 24.81 9.42
CA ARG A 147 -23.96 25.20 9.07
C ARG A 147 -24.00 26.67 8.67
N ARG A 148 -24.48 26.93 7.44
CA ARG A 148 -24.63 28.29 6.90
C ARG A 148 -25.43 29.18 7.86
N GLY A 149 -24.85 30.31 8.26
CA GLY A 149 -25.48 31.29 9.15
C GLY A 149 -25.53 30.90 10.63
N LYS A 150 -25.09 29.70 11.02
CA LYS A 150 -25.03 29.26 12.43
C LYS A 150 -23.61 29.06 12.95
N ASP A 151 -22.68 28.62 12.09
CA ASP A 151 -21.29 28.33 12.47
C ASP A 151 -20.31 29.22 11.69
N GLU A 152 -19.29 29.76 12.38
CA GLU A 152 -18.20 30.52 11.74
C GLU A 152 -17.31 29.64 10.84
N ARG A 153 -17.14 28.38 11.22
CA ARG A 153 -16.33 27.38 10.50
C ARG A 153 -16.86 25.97 10.74
N GLY A 154 -16.67 25.10 9.76
CA GLY A 154 -16.83 23.65 9.91
C GLY A 154 -15.58 23.03 10.53
N ILE A 155 -15.76 22.04 11.39
CA ILE A 155 -14.65 21.30 12.01
C ILE A 155 -14.65 19.87 11.46
N CYS A 156 -13.54 19.44 10.89
CA CYS A 156 -13.33 18.06 10.46
C CYS A 156 -12.21 17.43 11.30
N ILE A 157 -12.51 16.29 11.92
CA ILE A 157 -11.56 15.54 12.75
C ILE A 157 -11.37 14.17 12.10
N ILE A 158 -10.12 13.80 11.82
CA ILE A 158 -9.78 12.52 11.22
C ILE A 158 -9.02 11.71 12.26
N MET A 159 -9.52 10.53 12.61
CA MET A 159 -8.79 9.56 13.42
C MET A 159 -7.85 8.79 12.49
N VAL A 160 -6.54 8.87 12.75
CA VAL A 160 -5.48 8.31 11.89
C VAL A 160 -4.82 7.13 12.61
N ASP A 161 -4.57 6.03 11.89
CA ASP A 161 -3.81 4.89 12.38
C ASP A 161 -2.30 5.08 12.15
N GLU A 162 -1.45 4.32 12.86
CA GLU A 162 0.02 4.38 12.71
C GLU A 162 0.52 3.97 11.30
N GLN A 163 -0.35 3.38 10.47
CA GLN A 163 0.00 2.81 9.17
C GLN A 163 -0.24 3.78 8.00
N MET A 164 -0.89 4.92 8.24
CA MET A 164 -1.21 5.87 7.17
C MET A 164 0.00 6.71 6.76
N GLU A 165 0.32 6.68 5.47
CA GLU A 165 1.37 7.53 4.91
C GLU A 165 0.88 8.98 4.74
N MET A 166 1.77 9.94 5.01
CA MET A 166 1.45 11.36 4.95
C MET A 166 1.02 11.81 3.54
N ASN A 167 1.58 11.22 2.49
CA ASN A 167 1.22 11.54 1.11
C ASN A 167 -0.22 11.12 0.81
N THR A 168 -0.63 9.94 1.23
CA THR A 168 -2.01 9.47 1.09
C THR A 168 -3.01 10.37 1.82
N LEU A 169 -2.65 10.83 3.02
CA LEU A 169 -3.50 11.77 3.77
C LEU A 169 -3.61 13.13 3.06
N LYS A 170 -2.49 13.65 2.54
CA LYS A 170 -2.46 14.89 1.75
C LYS A 170 -3.32 14.75 0.50
N ASP A 171 -3.19 13.66 -0.24
CA ASP A 171 -3.95 13.40 -1.46
C ASP A 171 -5.45 13.25 -1.17
N MET A 172 -5.82 12.66 -0.04
CA MET A 172 -7.22 12.58 0.38
C MET A 172 -7.81 13.96 0.71
N VAL A 173 -7.09 14.78 1.49
CA VAL A 173 -7.61 16.06 1.99
C VAL A 173 -7.51 17.19 0.96
N LEU A 174 -6.39 17.28 0.24
CA LEU A 174 -6.08 18.37 -0.70
C LEU A 174 -6.19 17.93 -2.17
N GLY A 175 -6.45 16.65 -2.43
CA GLY A 175 -6.59 16.15 -3.79
C GLY A 175 -7.80 16.73 -4.51
N LYS A 176 -7.88 16.40 -5.81
CA LYS A 176 -9.01 16.73 -6.65
C LYS A 176 -10.02 15.58 -6.61
N PRO A 177 -11.33 15.87 -6.63
CA PRO A 177 -12.34 14.85 -6.88
C PRO A 177 -12.00 14.05 -8.14
N ALA A 178 -12.21 12.73 -8.07
CA ALA A 178 -12.02 11.87 -9.23
C ALA A 178 -12.95 12.32 -10.38
N PRO A 179 -12.50 12.25 -11.64
CA PRO A 179 -13.37 12.56 -12.76
C PRO A 179 -14.55 11.58 -12.79
N LEU A 180 -15.71 12.07 -13.22
CA LEU A 180 -16.86 11.20 -13.47
C LEU A 180 -16.54 10.33 -14.69
N VAL A 181 -16.26 9.04 -14.50
CA VAL A 181 -15.99 8.08 -15.57
C VAL A 181 -17.21 7.20 -15.78
N SER A 182 -17.63 7.05 -17.03
CA SER A 182 -18.75 6.19 -17.40
C SER A 182 -18.41 4.72 -17.14
N THR A 183 -19.29 4.01 -16.44
CA THR A 183 -19.25 2.54 -16.31
C THR A 183 -20.30 1.87 -17.19
N PHE A 184 -20.72 2.54 -18.27
CA PHE A 184 -21.74 2.02 -19.18
C PHE A 184 -21.36 0.63 -19.70
N ARG A 185 -22.29 -0.32 -19.56
CA ARG A 185 -22.16 -1.70 -20.06
C ARG A 185 -23.51 -2.14 -20.60
N LEU A 186 -23.50 -2.87 -21.69
CA LEU A 186 -24.71 -3.50 -22.21
C LEU A 186 -25.01 -4.78 -21.43
N SER A 187 -26.21 -4.85 -20.88
CA SER A 187 -26.75 -6.07 -20.27
C SER A 187 -27.71 -6.76 -21.25
N TYR A 188 -27.91 -8.07 -21.08
CA TYR A 188 -28.93 -8.80 -21.85
C TYR A 188 -30.31 -8.15 -21.76
N TYR A 189 -30.69 -7.68 -20.58
CA TYR A 189 -31.95 -6.96 -20.36
C TYR A 189 -32.03 -5.66 -21.17
N SER A 190 -30.95 -4.87 -21.18
CA SER A 190 -30.87 -3.63 -21.97
C SER A 190 -31.01 -3.93 -23.47
N ILE A 191 -30.33 -4.96 -23.97
CA ILE A 191 -30.39 -5.35 -25.38
C ILE A 191 -31.79 -5.81 -25.75
N LEU A 192 -32.40 -6.70 -24.95
CA LEU A 192 -33.76 -7.20 -25.21
C LEU A 192 -34.80 -6.07 -25.20
N ASN A 193 -34.68 -5.10 -24.29
CA ASN A 193 -35.56 -3.93 -24.28
C ASN A 193 -35.35 -3.05 -25.51
N LEU A 194 -34.11 -2.84 -25.94
CA LEU A 194 -33.82 -2.08 -27.16
C LEU A 194 -34.37 -2.80 -28.39
N MET A 195 -34.24 -4.13 -28.47
CA MET A 195 -34.81 -4.93 -29.56
C MET A 195 -36.35 -4.98 -29.54
N SER A 196 -36.97 -5.03 -28.36
CA SER A 196 -38.42 -5.15 -28.21
C SER A 196 -39.16 -3.83 -28.35
N ARG A 197 -38.53 -2.70 -28.02
CA ARG A 197 -39.18 -1.37 -28.01
C ARG A 197 -38.75 -0.47 -29.15
N ALA A 198 -37.60 -0.73 -29.78
CA ALA A 198 -37.19 -0.01 -30.96
C ALA A 198 -37.74 -0.72 -32.21
N GLU A 199 -38.95 -0.36 -32.62
CA GLU A 199 -39.47 -0.64 -33.97
C GLU A 199 -38.66 0.17 -35.01
N GLY A 200 -37.35 -0.11 -35.13
CA GLY A 200 -36.45 0.41 -36.17
C GLY A 200 -35.76 1.77 -35.91
N GLN A 201 -36.12 2.54 -34.88
CA GLN A 201 -35.58 3.91 -34.70
C GLN A 201 -34.37 4.03 -33.75
N MET A 202 -34.22 3.13 -32.76
CA MET A 202 -33.16 3.21 -31.74
C MET A 202 -32.45 1.87 -31.60
N THR A 203 -31.54 1.59 -32.53
CA THR A 203 -30.71 0.37 -32.47
C THR A 203 -29.76 0.41 -31.27
N ALA A 204 -29.30 -0.77 -30.84
CA ALA A 204 -28.28 -0.86 -29.78
C ALA A 204 -27.03 -0.03 -30.14
N GLU A 205 -26.64 -0.01 -31.41
CA GLU A 205 -25.54 0.82 -31.94
C GLU A 205 -25.74 2.30 -31.68
N HIS A 206 -26.97 2.82 -31.87
CA HIS A 206 -27.28 4.22 -31.59
C HIS A 206 -27.06 4.57 -30.12
N VAL A 207 -27.47 3.68 -29.21
CA VAL A 207 -27.27 3.88 -27.76
C VAL A 207 -25.81 3.81 -27.37
N ILE A 208 -25.04 2.88 -27.94
CA ILE A 208 -23.60 2.77 -27.71
C ILE A 208 -22.91 4.06 -28.18
N ARG A 209 -23.22 4.52 -29.40
CA ARG A 209 -22.60 5.69 -30.01
C ARG A 209 -22.87 6.97 -29.22
N ASN A 210 -24.09 7.13 -28.71
CA ASN A 210 -24.48 8.29 -27.92
C ASN A 210 -24.26 8.09 -26.41
N SER A 211 -23.55 7.05 -25.99
CA SER A 211 -23.24 6.81 -24.58
C SER A 211 -22.18 7.79 -24.08
N PHE A 212 -22.26 8.13 -22.79
CA PHE A 212 -21.22 8.96 -22.14
C PHE A 212 -19.84 8.28 -22.19
N HIS A 213 -19.80 6.94 -22.21
CA HIS A 213 -18.55 6.20 -22.36
C HIS A 213 -17.88 6.49 -23.72
N GLN A 214 -18.66 6.41 -24.81
CA GLN A 214 -18.16 6.72 -26.15
C GLN A 214 -17.71 8.18 -26.27
N PHE A 215 -18.50 9.12 -25.75
CA PHE A 215 -18.13 10.53 -25.73
C PHE A 215 -16.79 10.79 -25.01
N GLN A 216 -16.59 10.20 -23.84
CA GLN A 216 -15.35 10.34 -23.08
C GLN A 216 -14.14 9.78 -23.84
N TYR A 217 -14.34 8.65 -24.52
CA TYR A 217 -13.31 8.00 -25.33
C TYR A 217 -12.93 8.84 -26.56
N GLU A 218 -13.92 9.28 -27.35
CA GLU A 218 -13.69 10.13 -28.53
C GLU A 218 -12.96 11.43 -28.18
N LYS A 219 -13.28 12.00 -27.02
CA LYS A 219 -12.58 13.19 -26.50
C LYS A 219 -11.13 12.92 -26.11
N ALA A 220 -10.81 11.72 -25.60
CA ALA A 220 -9.46 11.34 -25.18
C ALA A 220 -8.58 10.86 -26.35
N LEU A 221 -9.17 10.40 -27.46
CA LEU A 221 -8.46 9.81 -28.60
C LEU A 221 -7.40 10.72 -29.22
N PRO A 222 -7.63 12.03 -29.45
CA PRO A 222 -6.60 12.92 -30.00
C PRO A 222 -5.39 13.07 -29.09
N ASP A 223 -5.59 13.09 -27.77
CA ASP A 223 -4.52 13.24 -26.80
C ASP A 223 -3.68 11.95 -26.70
N ILE A 224 -4.34 10.79 -26.78
CA ILE A 224 -3.66 9.49 -26.89
C ILE A 224 -2.84 9.43 -28.18
N GLY A 225 -3.42 9.84 -29.32
CA GLY A 225 -2.73 9.88 -30.62
C GLY A 225 -1.50 10.79 -30.62
N LYS A 226 -1.60 12.00 -30.03
CA LYS A 226 -0.46 12.89 -29.83
C LYS A 226 0.62 12.26 -28.95
N LYS A 227 0.23 11.55 -27.90
CA LYS A 227 1.18 10.87 -27.01
C LYS A 227 1.91 9.73 -27.71
N VAL A 228 1.21 8.93 -28.50
CA VAL A 228 1.81 7.86 -29.33
C VAL A 228 2.81 8.47 -30.32
N SER A 229 2.42 9.53 -31.05
CA SER A 229 3.31 10.17 -32.02
C SER A 229 4.59 10.74 -31.39
N LYS A 230 4.50 11.33 -30.18
CA LYS A 230 5.67 11.80 -29.43
C LYS A 230 6.61 10.66 -29.01
N LEU A 231 6.04 9.56 -28.52
CA LEU A 231 6.81 8.39 -28.12
C LEU A 231 7.46 7.70 -29.33
N GLU A 232 6.78 7.64 -30.48
CA GLU A 232 7.35 7.13 -31.73
C GLU A 232 8.55 7.97 -32.18
N GLN A 233 8.44 9.31 -32.13
CA GLN A 233 9.57 10.20 -32.40
C GLN A 233 10.74 9.98 -31.42
N GLU A 234 10.46 9.77 -30.14
CA GLU A 234 11.49 9.43 -29.15
C GLU A 234 12.16 8.09 -29.47
N ALA A 235 11.40 7.08 -29.87
CA ALA A 235 11.92 5.76 -30.26
C ALA A 235 12.77 5.82 -31.54
N ASP A 236 12.41 6.64 -32.51
CA ASP A 236 13.14 6.83 -33.76
C ASP A 236 14.49 7.56 -33.55
N LEU A 237 14.56 8.45 -32.56
CA LEU A 237 15.81 9.13 -32.16
C LEU A 237 16.77 8.22 -31.40
N LEU A 238 16.27 7.13 -30.81
CA LEU A 238 17.08 6.15 -30.09
C LEU A 238 17.67 5.14 -31.10
N ASP A 239 18.99 5.12 -31.19
CA ASP A 239 19.77 4.40 -32.21
C ASP A 239 19.35 2.92 -32.40
N ALA A 240 19.40 2.44 -33.64
CA ALA A 240 19.00 1.08 -34.04
C ALA A 240 20.16 0.10 -34.14
N SER A 241 21.40 0.57 -33.95
CA SER A 241 22.59 -0.28 -34.03
C SER A 241 22.66 -1.25 -32.83
N GLY A 242 22.72 -2.56 -33.12
CA GLY A 242 22.94 -3.59 -32.10
C GLY A 242 21.67 -4.10 -31.41
N GLU A 243 20.47 -3.77 -31.87
CA GLU A 243 19.20 -4.16 -31.23
C GLU A 243 19.10 -5.66 -30.91
N ALA A 244 19.54 -6.54 -31.81
CA ALA A 244 19.50 -7.99 -31.59
C ALA A 244 20.46 -8.44 -30.48
N GLU A 245 21.69 -7.92 -30.48
CA GLU A 245 22.72 -8.24 -29.48
C GLU A 245 22.37 -7.64 -28.11
N VAL A 246 21.83 -6.41 -28.07
CA VAL A 246 21.42 -5.79 -26.81
C VAL A 246 20.15 -6.44 -26.26
N ALA A 247 19.21 -6.85 -27.12
CA ALA A 247 18.03 -7.63 -26.72
C ALA A 247 18.42 -8.98 -26.12
N GLU A 248 19.35 -9.69 -26.75
CA GLU A 248 19.87 -10.96 -26.23
C GLU A 248 20.58 -10.75 -24.88
N TYR A 249 21.45 -9.75 -24.79
CA TYR A 249 22.14 -9.40 -23.55
C TYR A 249 21.19 -9.01 -22.41
N HIS A 250 20.16 -8.21 -22.71
CA HIS A 250 19.14 -7.81 -21.74
C HIS A 250 18.28 -8.99 -21.30
N LYS A 251 17.91 -9.87 -22.23
CA LYS A 251 17.18 -11.11 -21.93
C LYS A 251 17.99 -12.00 -20.99
N LEU A 252 19.28 -12.21 -21.27
CA LEU A 252 20.18 -12.97 -20.41
C LEU A 252 20.29 -12.35 -19.01
N LYS A 253 20.39 -11.02 -18.89
CA LYS A 253 20.38 -10.32 -17.59
C LYS A 253 19.08 -10.53 -16.82
N LEU A 254 17.94 -10.49 -17.50
CA LEU A 254 16.62 -10.63 -16.89
C LEU A 254 16.37 -12.06 -16.42
N GLU A 255 16.73 -13.05 -17.23
CA GLU A 255 16.69 -14.47 -16.85
C GLU A 255 17.59 -14.74 -15.64
N LEU A 256 18.81 -14.19 -15.64
CA LEU A 256 19.74 -14.32 -14.52
C LEU A 256 19.18 -13.69 -13.24
N ALA A 257 18.65 -12.47 -13.30
CA ALA A 257 18.02 -11.82 -12.15
C ALA A 257 16.82 -12.59 -11.60
N GLN A 258 16.04 -13.24 -12.48
CA GLN A 258 14.94 -14.11 -12.07
C GLN A 258 15.43 -15.38 -11.37
N LEU A 259 16.48 -16.01 -11.88
CA LEU A 259 17.10 -17.18 -11.26
C LEU A 259 17.72 -16.84 -9.90
N GLU A 260 18.46 -15.74 -9.80
CA GLU A 260 19.02 -15.23 -8.53
C GLU A 260 17.91 -14.97 -7.50
N LYS A 261 16.80 -14.35 -7.92
CA LYS A 261 15.66 -14.09 -7.03
C LYS A 261 15.03 -15.39 -6.51
N LYS A 262 14.87 -16.40 -7.38
CA LYS A 262 14.39 -17.73 -6.98
C LYS A 262 15.34 -18.39 -5.98
N LEU A 263 16.64 -18.36 -6.27
CA LEU A 263 17.66 -18.89 -5.36
C LEU A 263 17.62 -18.20 -4.00
N MET A 264 17.53 -16.86 -3.98
CA MET A 264 17.45 -16.10 -2.73
C MET A 264 16.17 -16.38 -1.95
N SER A 265 15.03 -16.61 -2.60
CA SER A 265 13.80 -17.02 -1.90
C SER A 265 13.93 -18.38 -1.24
N GLU A 266 14.72 -19.30 -1.80
CA GLU A 266 14.98 -20.62 -1.20
C GLU A 266 16.00 -20.56 -0.07
N ILE A 267 17.04 -19.71 -0.20
CA ILE A 267 18.05 -19.50 0.84
C ILE A 267 17.46 -18.81 2.07
N THR A 268 16.61 -17.79 1.88
CA THR A 268 16.03 -16.96 2.97
C THR A 268 14.93 -17.66 3.76
N ARG A 269 14.61 -18.92 3.44
CA ARG A 269 13.67 -19.72 4.21
C ARG A 269 14.15 -19.88 5.66
N PRO A 270 13.27 -19.70 6.67
CA PRO A 270 13.65 -19.82 8.07
C PRO A 270 14.34 -21.14 8.42
N GLU A 271 13.93 -22.24 7.78
CA GLU A 271 14.51 -23.57 8.02
C GLU A 271 16.01 -23.64 7.70
N ARG A 272 16.52 -22.76 6.82
CA ARG A 272 17.89 -22.81 6.31
C ARG A 272 18.72 -21.62 6.79
N VAL A 273 18.20 -20.40 6.66
CA VAL A 273 18.97 -19.16 6.87
C VAL A 273 19.36 -18.94 8.33
N LEU A 274 18.55 -19.42 9.28
CA LEU A 274 18.73 -19.12 10.71
C LEU A 274 20.07 -19.63 11.26
N TYR A 275 20.59 -20.76 10.73
CA TYR A 275 21.90 -21.30 11.13
C TYR A 275 23.08 -20.41 10.75
N TYR A 276 22.88 -19.47 9.82
CA TYR A 276 23.93 -18.60 9.30
C TYR A 276 23.74 -17.13 9.73
N LEU A 277 22.64 -16.80 10.41
CA LEU A 277 22.37 -15.45 10.93
C LEU A 277 22.91 -15.29 12.36
N ASP A 278 24.19 -15.59 12.54
CA ASP A 278 24.88 -15.38 13.81
C ASP A 278 25.17 -13.89 14.04
N PRO A 279 25.18 -13.42 15.30
CA PRO A 279 25.65 -12.09 15.63
C PRO A 279 27.05 -11.83 15.03
N GLY A 280 27.18 -10.71 14.33
CA GLY A 280 28.40 -10.28 13.65
C GLY A 280 28.46 -10.63 12.17
N ARG A 281 27.54 -11.48 11.68
CA ARG A 281 27.46 -11.80 10.24
C ARG A 281 27.11 -10.55 9.43
N LEU A 282 27.79 -10.36 8.30
CA LEU A 282 27.41 -9.33 7.33
C LEU A 282 26.33 -9.84 6.39
N ILE A 283 25.26 -9.06 6.25
CA ILE A 283 24.15 -9.32 5.32
C ILE A 283 23.90 -8.10 4.45
N LYS A 284 23.50 -8.30 3.20
CA LYS A 284 23.14 -7.21 2.30
C LYS A 284 21.63 -7.04 2.28
N VAL A 285 21.13 -5.83 2.54
CA VAL A 285 19.70 -5.55 2.65
C VAL A 285 19.21 -4.74 1.44
N ARG A 286 18.07 -5.15 0.86
CA ARG A 286 17.44 -4.46 -0.27
C ARG A 286 15.93 -4.43 -0.10
N GLU A 287 15.35 -3.25 -0.25
CA GLU A 287 13.90 -3.02 -0.17
C GLU A 287 13.41 -2.44 -1.50
N GLY A 288 12.85 -3.30 -2.35
CA GLY A 288 12.43 -2.91 -3.71
C GLY A 288 13.62 -2.42 -4.54
N SER A 289 13.57 -1.16 -4.98
CA SER A 289 14.66 -0.48 -5.72
C SER A 289 15.74 0.09 -4.80
N THR A 290 15.51 0.14 -3.49
CA THR A 290 16.41 0.79 -2.53
C THR A 290 17.43 -0.22 -1.99
N ASP A 291 18.71 0.00 -2.29
CA ASP A 291 19.83 -0.81 -1.76
C ASP A 291 20.34 -0.17 -0.46
N TRP A 292 20.19 -0.88 0.66
CA TRP A 292 20.66 -0.43 1.97
C TRP A 292 22.14 -0.78 2.20
N GLY A 293 22.75 -1.51 1.27
CA GLY A 293 24.12 -1.96 1.40
C GLY A 293 24.27 -3.10 2.42
N TRP A 294 25.49 -3.21 2.95
CA TRP A 294 25.87 -4.26 3.91
C TRP A 294 25.62 -3.80 5.34
N GLY A 295 24.87 -4.60 6.09
CA GLY A 295 24.62 -4.45 7.52
C GLY A 295 25.19 -5.60 8.34
N VAL A 296 25.30 -5.38 9.65
CA VAL A 296 25.80 -6.37 10.62
C VAL A 296 24.63 -6.95 11.41
N VAL A 297 24.46 -8.27 11.41
CA VAL A 297 23.44 -8.95 12.21
C VAL A 297 23.75 -8.78 13.70
N VAL A 298 22.81 -8.24 14.46
CA VAL A 298 22.91 -8.08 15.92
C VAL A 298 22.19 -9.22 16.62
N ASN A 299 20.93 -9.46 16.26
CA ASN A 299 20.08 -10.46 16.89
C ASN A 299 19.01 -10.97 15.92
N VAL A 300 18.43 -12.14 16.20
CA VAL A 300 17.31 -12.70 15.44
C VAL A 300 16.18 -13.02 16.41
N VAL A 301 15.03 -12.38 16.20
CA VAL A 301 13.86 -12.48 17.07
C VAL A 301 12.71 -13.14 16.31
N LYS A 302 12.08 -14.14 16.91
CA LYS A 302 10.86 -14.75 16.38
C LYS A 302 9.66 -13.88 16.70
N ARG A 303 8.90 -13.44 15.69
CA ARG A 303 7.68 -12.65 15.87
C ARG A 303 6.55 -13.58 16.31
N THR A 304 6.09 -13.44 17.55
CA THR A 304 4.81 -13.99 17.98
C THR A 304 3.67 -13.20 17.32
N PRO A 305 2.67 -13.85 16.70
CA PRO A 305 1.54 -13.14 16.14
C PRO A 305 0.80 -12.41 17.27
N ALA A 306 0.66 -11.09 17.14
CA ALA A 306 -0.13 -10.28 18.04
C ALA A 306 -1.62 -10.38 17.62
N GLY A 307 -2.45 -10.98 18.47
CA GLY A 307 -3.91 -10.92 18.40
C GLY A 307 -4.62 -12.18 17.88
N LEU A 308 -5.70 -12.57 18.57
CA LEU A 308 -6.66 -13.58 18.11
C LEU A 308 -7.37 -13.07 16.84
N GLY A 309 -7.03 -13.62 15.67
CA GLY A 309 -7.80 -13.41 14.44
C GLY A 309 -7.02 -13.28 13.13
N ALA A 310 -5.69 -13.14 13.16
CA ALA A 310 -4.90 -13.12 11.93
C ALA A 310 -4.56 -14.54 11.48
N LEU A 311 -4.97 -14.92 10.26
CA LEU A 311 -4.51 -16.15 9.60
C LEU A 311 -2.97 -16.16 9.61
N PRO A 312 -2.32 -17.26 10.03
CA PRO A 312 -0.87 -17.36 9.93
C PRO A 312 -0.49 -17.35 8.45
N ALA A 313 0.15 -16.25 8.01
CA ALA A 313 0.93 -16.29 6.78
C ALA A 313 1.90 -17.48 6.91
N ARG A 314 1.98 -18.34 5.89
CA ARG A 314 2.88 -19.49 5.87
C ARG A 314 4.30 -19.01 6.21
N GLY A 315 4.79 -19.36 7.40
CA GLY A 315 6.08 -18.92 7.93
C GLY A 315 5.91 -17.89 9.06
N GLY A 316 5.98 -18.35 10.32
CA GLY A 316 6.08 -17.45 11.46
C GLY A 316 7.27 -16.50 11.27
N GLY A 317 7.00 -15.20 11.15
CA GLY A 317 7.99 -14.23 10.70
C GLY A 317 9.15 -14.09 11.69
N TYR A 318 10.39 -14.23 11.22
CA TYR A 318 11.57 -13.83 11.98
C TYR A 318 11.95 -12.40 11.60
N ILE A 319 12.38 -11.63 12.59
CA ILE A 319 12.94 -10.30 12.42
C ILE A 319 14.42 -10.39 12.79
N VAL A 320 15.27 -9.85 11.92
CA VAL A 320 16.71 -9.78 12.10
C VAL A 320 17.07 -8.34 12.45
N ASP A 321 17.43 -8.10 13.71
CA ASP A 321 17.94 -6.82 14.15
C ASP A 321 19.30 -6.60 13.50
N THR A 322 19.38 -5.63 12.59
CA THR A 322 20.55 -5.41 11.74
C THR A 322 21.07 -4.00 11.92
N LEU A 323 22.36 -3.86 12.21
CA LEU A 323 23.02 -2.57 12.27
C LEU A 323 23.30 -2.08 10.84
N LEU A 324 22.59 -1.02 10.42
CA LEU A 324 22.66 -0.43 9.08
C LEU A 324 23.10 1.03 9.14
N HIS A 325 23.80 1.46 8.10
CA HIS A 325 24.20 2.86 7.93
C HIS A 325 22.99 3.65 7.46
N CYS A 326 22.51 4.58 8.30
CA CYS A 326 21.30 5.35 8.06
C CYS A 326 21.62 6.85 8.00
N SER A 327 20.86 7.62 7.24
CA SER A 327 20.96 9.09 7.29
C SER A 327 20.58 9.59 8.70
N PRO A 328 21.12 10.74 9.15
CA PRO A 328 20.66 11.41 10.36
C PRO A 328 19.26 11.99 10.04
N GLY A 329 18.22 11.18 10.22
CA GLY A 329 16.87 11.57 9.83
C GLY A 329 16.48 12.94 10.38
N SER A 330 15.98 13.84 9.52
CA SER A 330 15.40 15.10 9.97
C SER A 330 14.16 14.79 10.80
N SER A 331 14.22 15.08 12.11
CA SER A 331 13.06 15.01 12.98
C SER A 331 12.19 16.24 12.73
N GLU A 332 11.35 16.21 11.70
CA GLU A 332 10.18 17.06 11.66
C GLU A 332 9.04 16.33 12.39
N ASN A 333 8.66 16.87 13.57
CA ASN A 333 7.45 16.54 14.32
C ASN A 333 7.42 15.27 15.20
N GLY A 334 8.52 14.87 15.84
CA GLY A 334 8.47 13.98 17.02
C GLY A 334 8.09 12.52 16.77
N VAL A 335 7.80 12.14 15.52
CA VAL A 335 7.79 10.74 15.06
C VAL A 335 9.24 10.34 14.79
N ARG A 336 9.70 9.20 15.31
CA ARG A 336 11.06 8.70 14.98
C ARG A 336 11.15 8.57 13.46
N PRO A 337 12.10 9.24 12.79
CA PRO A 337 12.22 9.14 11.34
C PRO A 337 12.40 7.68 10.96
N LYS A 338 11.68 7.22 9.93
CA LYS A 338 11.93 5.90 9.35
C LYS A 338 13.41 5.88 8.93
N PRO A 339 14.21 4.88 9.34
CA PRO A 339 15.58 4.80 8.91
C PRO A 339 15.61 4.75 7.37
N CYS A 340 16.55 5.44 6.74
CA CYS A 340 16.75 5.39 5.30
C CYS A 340 18.25 5.36 4.99
N PRO A 341 18.67 4.72 3.89
CA PRO A 341 20.07 4.71 3.51
C PRO A 341 20.55 6.15 3.21
N PRO A 342 21.77 6.52 3.62
CA PRO A 342 22.31 7.85 3.37
C PRO A 342 22.55 8.08 1.87
N CYS A 343 22.41 9.33 1.44
CA CYS A 343 22.79 9.72 0.08
C CYS A 343 24.31 9.55 -0.13
N LEU A 344 24.73 9.36 -1.38
CA LEU A 344 26.15 9.25 -1.76
C LEU A 344 26.96 10.44 -1.20
N GLY A 345 27.83 10.18 -0.23
CA GLY A 345 28.69 11.18 0.41
C GLY A 345 28.12 11.84 1.68
N GLU A 346 26.91 11.48 2.11
CA GLU A 346 26.30 11.98 3.34
C GLU A 346 26.87 11.29 4.58
N LYS A 347 27.10 12.06 5.66
CA LYS A 347 27.54 11.52 6.95
C LYS A 347 26.35 10.87 7.66
N GLY A 348 26.17 9.56 7.49
CA GLY A 348 25.18 8.77 8.22
C GLY A 348 25.68 8.19 9.54
N GLU A 349 24.74 7.73 10.37
CA GLU A 349 24.96 7.06 11.65
C GLU A 349 24.47 5.61 11.62
N MET A 350 25.13 4.72 12.36
CA MET A 350 24.72 3.32 12.46
C MET A 350 23.54 3.15 13.41
N HIS A 351 22.45 2.58 12.90
CA HIS A 351 21.21 2.32 13.63
C HIS A 351 20.84 0.85 13.57
N VAL A 352 20.29 0.32 14.67
CA VAL A 352 19.73 -1.05 14.69
C VAL A 352 18.33 -0.99 14.10
N VAL A 353 18.16 -1.63 12.95
CA VAL A 353 16.91 -1.64 12.18
C VAL A 353 16.37 -3.07 12.13
N PRO A 354 15.08 -3.29 12.43
CA PRO A 354 14.45 -4.60 12.31
C PRO A 354 14.23 -4.96 10.82
N VAL A 355 14.94 -5.98 10.33
CA VAL A 355 14.89 -6.42 8.93
C VAL A 355 14.13 -7.74 8.80
N GLN A 356 13.19 -7.82 7.87
CA GLN A 356 12.48 -9.07 7.56
C GLN A 356 13.33 -9.97 6.64
N LEU A 357 13.23 -11.30 6.81
CA LEU A 357 14.02 -12.26 6.01
C LEU A 357 13.95 -12.04 4.48
N PRO A 358 12.80 -11.71 3.85
CA PRO A 358 12.73 -11.49 2.40
C PRO A 358 13.52 -10.27 1.90
N LEU A 359 13.91 -9.35 2.79
CA LEU A 359 14.69 -8.16 2.44
C LEU A 359 16.20 -8.46 2.38
N ILE A 360 16.63 -9.66 2.77
CA ILE A 360 18.03 -10.08 2.73
C ILE A 360 18.36 -10.50 1.30
N SER A 361 19.25 -9.76 0.65
CA SER A 361 19.70 -9.97 -0.73
C SER A 361 21.00 -10.74 -0.87
N ALA A 362 21.83 -10.80 0.19
CA ALA A 362 23.04 -11.64 0.24
C ALA A 362 23.51 -11.88 1.68
N LEU A 363 24.24 -12.97 1.91
CA LEU A 363 24.97 -13.23 3.15
C LEU A 363 26.48 -13.28 2.85
N SER A 364 27.30 -12.75 3.74
CA SER A 364 28.76 -12.80 3.61
C SER A 364 29.38 -13.99 4.35
N LYS A 365 30.56 -14.45 3.90
CA LYS A 365 31.42 -15.37 4.67
C LYS A 365 32.03 -14.72 5.92
N ILE A 366 32.12 -13.39 5.96
CA ILE A 366 32.83 -12.63 7.00
C ILE A 366 31.93 -12.42 8.23
N LYS A 367 32.51 -12.51 9.44
CA LYS A 367 31.92 -11.98 10.68
C LYS A 367 32.77 -10.83 11.20
N VAL A 368 32.10 -9.83 11.74
CA VAL A 368 32.71 -8.75 12.52
C VAL A 368 32.42 -9.01 13.99
N SER A 369 33.38 -8.71 14.87
CA SER A 369 33.16 -8.80 16.32
C SER A 369 32.26 -7.65 16.77
N ILE A 370 31.16 -7.97 17.46
CA ILE A 370 30.21 -6.98 17.98
C ILE A 370 30.50 -6.71 19.46
N PRO A 371 30.57 -5.43 19.89
CA PRO A 371 30.59 -5.07 21.31
C PRO A 371 29.35 -5.56 22.07
N ALA A 372 29.49 -5.87 23.35
CA ALA A 372 28.38 -6.35 24.18
C ALA A 372 27.26 -5.31 24.36
N ASP A 373 27.58 -4.03 24.27
CA ASP A 373 26.61 -2.93 24.36
C ASP A 373 26.72 -2.01 23.14
N LEU A 374 25.62 -1.91 22.38
CA LEU A 374 25.48 -1.05 21.21
C LEU A 374 24.75 0.26 21.52
N ARG A 375 24.39 0.53 22.78
CA ARG A 375 23.76 1.82 23.16
C ARG A 375 24.72 3.01 22.95
N PRO A 376 26.02 2.93 23.33
CA PRO A 376 26.95 4.04 23.10
C PRO A 376 27.19 4.30 21.61
N PRO A 377 27.19 5.57 21.15
CA PRO A 377 27.43 5.89 19.74
C PRO A 377 28.85 5.50 19.28
N GLU A 378 29.84 5.54 20.17
CA GLU A 378 31.23 5.18 19.88
C GLU A 378 31.37 3.70 19.45
N ALA A 379 30.61 2.81 20.10
CA ALA A 379 30.58 1.39 19.76
C ALA A 379 29.97 1.12 18.38
N ARG A 380 28.99 1.93 17.97
CA ARG A 380 28.40 1.84 16.62
C ARG A 380 29.33 2.45 15.56
N GLN A 381 30.04 3.53 15.90
CA GLN A 381 31.02 4.16 15.04
C GLN A 381 32.20 3.22 14.72
N SER A 382 32.70 2.46 15.70
CA SER A 382 33.77 1.49 15.45
C SER A 382 33.36 0.39 14.47
N LEU A 383 32.09 -0.04 14.52
CA LEU A 383 31.55 -1.00 13.56
C LEU A 383 31.37 -0.40 12.16
N LEU A 384 30.95 0.87 12.05
CA LEU A 384 30.90 1.57 10.76
C LEU A 384 32.29 1.59 10.10
N LEU A 385 33.33 1.95 10.87
CA LEU A 385 34.70 1.98 10.38
C LEU A 385 35.17 0.60 9.94
N ALA A 386 34.84 -0.47 10.68
CA ALA A 386 35.15 -1.84 10.30
C ALA A 386 34.46 -2.25 8.99
N VAL A 387 33.18 -1.90 8.80
CA VAL A 387 32.44 -2.19 7.55
C VAL A 387 33.01 -1.40 6.38
N GLN A 388 33.36 -0.12 6.58
CA GLN A 388 34.00 0.72 5.56
C GLN A 388 35.39 0.19 5.18
N GLU A 389 36.18 -0.23 6.17
CA GLU A 389 37.49 -0.84 5.94
C GLU A 389 37.35 -2.13 5.11
N LEU A 390 36.35 -2.97 5.42
CA LEU A 390 36.06 -4.15 4.61
C LEU A 390 35.67 -3.79 3.17
N GLY A 391 34.93 -2.70 2.96
CA GLY A 391 34.66 -2.15 1.63
C GLY A 391 35.94 -1.75 0.89
N THR A 392 36.89 -1.11 1.57
CA THR A 392 38.19 -0.74 0.96
C THR A 392 39.08 -1.95 0.66
N ARG A 393 39.06 -2.97 1.52
CA ARG A 393 39.83 -4.22 1.34
C ARG A 393 39.27 -5.11 0.23
N PHE A 394 37.97 -5.03 -0.05
CA PHE A 394 37.28 -5.82 -1.07
C PHE A 394 36.56 -4.91 -2.09
N PRO A 395 37.30 -4.23 -2.98
CA PRO A 395 36.72 -3.28 -3.94
C PRO A 395 35.77 -3.94 -4.95
N GLN A 396 35.92 -5.24 -5.22
CA GLN A 396 35.03 -6.02 -6.09
C GLN A 396 33.78 -6.57 -5.37
N GLY A 397 33.63 -6.31 -4.07
CA GLY A 397 32.53 -6.78 -3.24
C GLY A 397 32.93 -7.86 -2.23
N LEU A 398 32.16 -7.96 -1.15
CA LEU A 398 32.44 -8.92 -0.09
C LEU A 398 32.18 -10.36 -0.53
N PRO A 399 32.99 -11.33 -0.06
CA PRO A 399 32.79 -12.74 -0.37
C PRO A 399 31.44 -13.21 0.17
N LYS A 400 30.57 -13.63 -0.75
CA LYS A 400 29.22 -14.15 -0.46
C LYS A 400 29.31 -15.59 0.02
N LEU A 401 28.37 -15.98 0.89
CA LEU A 401 28.19 -17.36 1.32
C LEU A 401 27.56 -18.15 0.17
N ASN A 402 28.20 -19.23 -0.26
CA ASN A 402 27.65 -20.03 -1.36
C ASN A 402 26.62 -21.03 -0.80
N PRO A 403 25.47 -21.22 -1.47
CA PRO A 403 24.43 -22.14 -1.03
C PRO A 403 24.82 -23.61 -1.21
N VAL A 404 25.74 -23.92 -2.12
CA VAL A 404 26.21 -25.28 -2.40
C VAL A 404 27.73 -25.31 -2.22
N THR A 405 28.25 -26.37 -1.59
CA THR A 405 29.69 -26.55 -1.34
C THR A 405 30.49 -26.85 -2.62
N PHE A 406 29.80 -27.17 -3.73
CA PHE A 406 30.44 -27.61 -4.95
C PHE A 406 30.85 -26.45 -5.87
N CYS A 407 32.15 -26.45 -6.14
CA CYS A 407 32.87 -25.84 -7.25
C CYS A 407 33.31 -24.37 -7.11
N VAL A 408 34.63 -24.17 -7.11
CA VAL A 408 35.27 -23.49 -8.25
C VAL A 408 36.54 -24.27 -8.64
N MET A 409 36.45 -25.06 -9.71
CA MET A 409 37.55 -25.10 -10.68
C MET A 409 37.38 -23.89 -11.61
N LEU A 410 38.47 -23.15 -11.78
CA LEU A 410 38.74 -22.02 -12.71
C LEU A 410 38.40 -20.61 -12.14
N ALA A 411 39.33 -19.65 -12.00
CA ALA A 411 40.73 -19.57 -12.40
C ALA A 411 41.47 -18.50 -11.56
N ASP A 412 42.53 -18.91 -10.86
CA ASP A 412 43.78 -18.13 -10.71
C ASP A 412 44.85 -19.03 -10.07
N LEU A 413 45.92 -19.26 -10.81
CA LEU A 413 46.97 -20.25 -10.51
C LEU A 413 47.97 -19.76 -9.44
N VAL A 414 47.60 -18.78 -8.60
CA VAL A 414 48.49 -18.16 -7.61
C VAL A 414 48.05 -18.39 -6.14
N ILE A 415 46.81 -18.80 -5.87
CA ILE A 415 46.29 -18.93 -4.50
C ILE A 415 46.11 -20.40 -4.09
N LYS A 416 47.08 -21.28 -4.38
CA LYS A 416 46.97 -22.71 -4.02
C LYS A 416 47.48 -23.09 -2.62
N ARG A 417 47.92 -22.14 -1.79
CA ARG A 417 48.38 -22.43 -0.41
C ARG A 417 47.38 -22.11 0.71
N ASN A 418 46.33 -21.32 0.45
CA ASN A 418 45.38 -20.89 1.48
C ASN A 418 43.96 -21.50 1.38
N ALA A 419 43.66 -22.25 0.31
CA ALA A 419 42.30 -22.74 0.01
C ALA A 419 41.80 -23.87 0.93
N ILE A 420 42.67 -24.60 1.63
CA ILE A 420 42.30 -25.77 2.45
C ILE A 420 41.53 -25.38 3.74
N ARG A 421 41.52 -24.10 4.13
CA ARG A 421 40.73 -23.62 5.29
C ARG A 421 39.32 -23.11 4.93
N SER A 422 38.99 -22.94 3.65
CA SER A 422 37.75 -22.28 3.17
C SER A 422 36.53 -23.20 3.06
N GLU A 423 36.69 -24.52 3.02
CA GLU A 423 35.60 -25.48 2.75
C GLU A 423 34.62 -25.64 3.93
N ARG A 424 34.94 -25.16 5.14
CA ARG A 424 34.10 -25.36 6.33
C ARG A 424 32.98 -24.34 6.52
N GLN A 425 32.84 -23.33 5.65
CA GLN A 425 31.95 -22.19 5.89
C GLN A 425 30.80 -22.03 4.89
N ASP A 426 30.75 -22.77 3.79
CA ASP A 426 29.64 -22.67 2.82
C ASP A 426 28.37 -23.37 3.33
N MET A 427 27.21 -22.94 2.83
CA MET A 427 25.96 -23.60 3.21
C MET A 427 25.99 -25.01 2.63
N LYS A 428 25.92 -26.02 3.49
CA LYS A 428 25.96 -27.44 3.07
C LYS A 428 24.59 -27.90 2.58
N ILE A 429 24.05 -27.23 1.56
CA ILE A 429 22.74 -27.59 0.99
C ILE A 429 22.95 -28.62 -0.11
N GLU A 430 22.36 -29.80 0.08
CA GLU A 430 22.43 -30.94 -0.85
C GLU A 430 21.13 -31.11 -1.66
N ASP A 431 20.16 -30.19 -1.50
CA ASP A 431 18.87 -30.23 -2.19
C ASP A 431 19.08 -30.13 -3.71
N GLN A 432 18.61 -31.15 -4.44
CA GLN A 432 18.81 -31.28 -5.88
C GLN A 432 18.29 -30.07 -6.68
N GLU A 433 17.17 -29.49 -6.26
CA GLU A 433 16.58 -28.29 -6.86
C GLU A 433 17.52 -27.06 -6.77
N ILE A 434 18.21 -26.88 -5.65
CA ILE A 434 19.13 -25.75 -5.45
C ILE A 434 20.42 -25.97 -6.23
N VAL A 435 20.92 -27.20 -6.26
CA VAL A 435 22.10 -27.57 -7.05
C VAL A 435 21.85 -27.30 -8.54
N GLU A 436 20.67 -27.67 -9.04
CA GLU A 436 20.27 -27.38 -10.42
C GLU A 436 20.14 -25.86 -10.68
N LEU A 437 19.54 -25.11 -9.75
CA LEU A 437 19.44 -23.65 -9.87
C LEU A 437 20.81 -22.97 -9.90
N VAL A 438 21.75 -23.38 -9.05
CA VAL A 438 23.12 -22.83 -9.04
C VAL A 438 23.82 -23.12 -10.36
N LYS A 439 23.71 -24.37 -10.87
CA LYS A 439 24.27 -24.74 -12.17
C LYS A 439 23.67 -23.92 -13.31
N GLN A 440 22.36 -23.69 -13.30
CA GLN A 440 21.71 -22.82 -14.28
C GLN A 440 22.24 -21.39 -14.21
N ILE A 441 22.41 -20.81 -13.02
CA ILE A 441 22.98 -19.47 -12.85
C ILE A 441 24.41 -19.42 -13.42
N GLU A 442 25.27 -20.37 -13.08
CA GLU A 442 26.65 -20.43 -13.61
C GLU A 442 26.69 -20.53 -15.15
N GLU A 443 25.79 -21.31 -15.74
CA GLU A 443 25.69 -21.42 -17.20
C GLU A 443 25.24 -20.09 -17.85
N HIS A 444 24.29 -19.37 -17.23
CA HIS A 444 23.85 -18.07 -17.72
C HIS A 444 24.92 -16.99 -17.50
N GLU A 445 25.65 -17.02 -16.38
CA GLU A 445 26.80 -16.15 -16.15
C GLU A 445 27.89 -16.37 -17.21
N LYS A 446 28.25 -17.62 -17.52
CA LYS A 446 29.23 -17.93 -18.59
C LYS A 446 28.79 -17.37 -19.94
N LYS A 447 27.51 -17.50 -20.29
CA LYS A 447 26.94 -16.91 -21.51
C LYS A 447 27.01 -15.38 -21.48
N LEU A 448 26.71 -14.77 -20.33
CA LEU A 448 26.79 -13.31 -20.14
C LEU A 448 28.24 -12.80 -20.29
N PHE A 449 29.22 -13.46 -19.67
CA PHE A 449 30.64 -13.09 -19.75
C PHE A 449 31.23 -13.32 -21.15
N ALA A 450 30.74 -14.31 -21.89
CA ALA A 450 31.12 -14.55 -23.27
C ALA A 450 30.52 -13.53 -24.25
N HIS A 451 29.46 -12.81 -23.87
CA HIS A 451 28.74 -11.89 -24.74
C HIS A 451 29.61 -10.65 -25.11
N PRO A 452 29.64 -10.24 -26.39
CA PRO A 452 30.46 -9.10 -26.86
C PRO A 452 30.21 -7.80 -26.08
N LEU A 453 28.93 -7.48 -25.81
CA LEU A 453 28.52 -6.30 -25.04
C LEU A 453 28.98 -6.29 -23.57
N HIS A 454 29.30 -7.45 -22.99
CA HIS A 454 29.81 -7.48 -21.61
C HIS A 454 31.25 -6.95 -21.52
N LYS A 455 32.01 -7.06 -22.62
CA LYS A 455 33.38 -6.55 -22.72
C LYS A 455 33.46 -5.12 -23.21
N SER A 456 32.44 -4.63 -23.93
CA SER A 456 32.47 -3.29 -24.55
C SER A 456 32.17 -2.13 -23.58
N GLN A 457 31.61 -2.39 -22.39
CA GLN A 457 31.28 -1.36 -21.38
C GLN A 457 30.53 -0.11 -21.91
N ASP A 458 29.85 -0.20 -23.06
CA ASP A 458 29.13 0.94 -23.62
C ASP A 458 27.79 1.13 -22.89
N GLU A 459 27.85 1.67 -21.67
CA GLU A 459 26.69 1.90 -20.80
C GLU A 459 25.63 2.78 -21.49
N HIS A 460 26.07 3.66 -22.40
CA HIS A 460 25.18 4.54 -23.14
C HIS A 460 24.29 3.75 -24.13
N GLN A 461 24.86 2.77 -24.83
CA GLN A 461 24.09 1.89 -25.73
C GLN A 461 23.06 1.04 -24.97
N ILE A 462 23.44 0.49 -23.81
CA ILE A 462 22.54 -0.30 -22.97
C ILE A 462 21.38 0.55 -22.46
N ARG A 463 21.66 1.78 -22.00
CA ARG A 463 20.64 2.70 -21.49
C ARG A 463 19.70 3.19 -22.60
N SER A 464 20.24 3.48 -23.77
CA SER A 464 19.46 3.87 -24.95
C SER A 464 18.49 2.76 -25.36
N PHE A 465 18.96 1.51 -25.41
CA PHE A 465 18.12 0.36 -25.72
C PHE A 465 17.05 0.10 -24.67
N GLN A 466 17.38 0.17 -23.37
CA GLN A 466 16.40 0.03 -22.29
C GLN A 466 15.30 1.08 -22.41
N ARG A 467 15.66 2.33 -22.65
CA ARG A 467 14.70 3.41 -22.85
C ARG A 467 13.84 3.16 -24.10
N LYS A 468 14.43 2.71 -25.20
CA LYS A 468 13.70 2.39 -26.44
C LYS A 468 12.72 1.23 -26.23
N ALA A 469 13.10 0.19 -25.48
CA ALA A 469 12.23 -0.92 -25.13
C ALA A 469 11.05 -0.48 -24.24
N GLU A 470 11.29 0.37 -23.24
CA GLU A 470 10.24 0.99 -22.41
C GLU A 470 9.27 1.81 -23.26
N VAL A 471 9.79 2.69 -24.11
CA VAL A 471 8.99 3.54 -25.00
C VAL A 471 8.16 2.69 -25.98
N ASN A 472 8.75 1.67 -26.59
CA ASN A 472 8.04 0.74 -27.46
C ASN A 472 6.94 -0.04 -26.72
N HIS A 473 7.18 -0.43 -25.47
CA HIS A 473 6.17 -1.07 -24.64
C HIS A 473 5.02 -0.10 -24.33
N GLU A 474 5.32 1.15 -23.97
CA GLU A 474 4.31 2.19 -23.77
C GLU A 474 3.49 2.44 -25.04
N ILE A 475 4.12 2.50 -26.21
CA ILE A 475 3.45 2.64 -27.52
C ILE A 475 2.50 1.47 -27.75
N GLN A 476 2.95 0.23 -27.54
CA GLN A 476 2.11 -0.96 -27.73
C GLN A 476 0.90 -0.95 -26.80
N GLN A 477 1.08 -0.57 -25.52
CA GLN A 477 -0.03 -0.46 -24.57
C GLN A 477 -1.05 0.61 -25.01
N LEU A 478 -0.58 1.78 -25.45
CA LEU A 478 -1.46 2.86 -25.93
C LEU A 478 -2.19 2.45 -27.23
N LYS A 479 -1.50 1.79 -28.16
CA LYS A 479 -2.11 1.25 -29.39
C LYS A 479 -3.10 0.12 -29.11
N SER A 480 -2.86 -0.73 -28.11
CA SER A 480 -3.85 -1.72 -27.67
C SER A 480 -5.10 -1.03 -27.15
N LYS A 481 -4.96 -0.05 -26.26
CA LYS A 481 -6.11 0.73 -25.75
C LYS A 481 -6.91 1.41 -26.85
N MET A 482 -6.24 1.85 -27.93
CA MET A 482 -6.92 2.40 -29.11
C MET A 482 -7.68 1.34 -29.92
N ARG A 483 -7.15 0.11 -30.01
CA ARG A 483 -7.73 -1.00 -30.80
C ARG A 483 -8.83 -1.76 -30.09
N ASP A 484 -8.67 -2.03 -28.80
CA ASP A 484 -9.67 -2.74 -27.97
C ASP A 484 -11.00 -1.96 -27.82
N SER A 485 -11.07 -0.78 -28.43
CA SER A 485 -12.16 0.19 -28.36
C SER A 485 -12.79 0.50 -29.73
N GLN A 486 -12.41 -0.24 -30.79
CA GLN A 486 -13.08 -0.29 -32.10
C GLN A 486 -13.93 -1.55 -32.18
#